data_AF-A0AAP4C0E3-F1
#
_entry.id   AF-A0AAP4C0E3-F1
#
_cell.length_a   1.000
_cell.length_b   1.000
_cell.length_c   1.000
_cell.angle_alpha   90.00
_cell.angle_beta   90.00
_cell.angle_gamma   90.00
#
_symmetry.space_group_name_H-M   'P 1'
#
loop_
_entity.id
_entity.type
_entity.pdbx_description
1 polymer ?
#
loop_
_entity_poly.entity_id
_entity_poly.type
_entity_poly.pdbx_seq_one_letter_code
_entity_poly.pdbx_strand_id
1 'polypeptide(L)'
;MAYEESLVSSVHKCVAAAGDEIADKDQALVDLAMRYAVRIDDGINEGGQNATKALYLGPHLVNALRELGLTPGGVAKAEANARGDKPQPTVVDDDLSRMRARHRGTA
;
A
#
# COMPACT_ATOMS: atom_id res chain seq x y z
N MET A 1 22.23 -19.05 3.70
CA MET A 1 20.89 -18.86 4.29
C MET A 1 20.46 -17.43 3.97
N ALA A 2 19.40 -17.10 3.22
CA ALA A 2 18.61 -17.80 2.23
C ALA A 2 18.03 -16.67 1.34
N TYR A 3 18.53 -16.48 0.12
CA TYR A 3 17.99 -15.44 -0.78
C TYR A 3 16.59 -15.79 -1.33
N GLU A 4 16.10 -17.01 -1.08
CA GLU A 4 14.76 -17.46 -1.48
C GLU A 4 13.62 -16.91 -0.61
N GLU A 5 13.92 -16.35 0.57
CA GLU A 5 12.94 -15.86 1.55
C GLU A 5 13.00 -14.33 1.80
N SER A 6 13.66 -13.55 0.94
CA SER A 6 13.69 -12.09 1.11
C SER A 6 12.34 -11.44 0.77
N LEU A 7 12.01 -10.34 1.45
CA LEU A 7 10.82 -9.57 1.13
C LEU A 7 10.93 -8.97 -0.27
N VAL A 8 12.14 -8.60 -0.69
CA VAL A 8 12.43 -8.16 -2.07
C VAL A 8 12.01 -9.22 -3.10
N SER A 9 12.41 -10.48 -2.89
CA SER A 9 12.03 -11.60 -3.77
C SER A 9 10.52 -11.80 -3.81
N SER A 10 9.86 -11.65 -2.66
CA SER A 10 8.40 -11.76 -2.55
C SER A 10 7.64 -10.64 -3.28
N VAL A 11 8.10 -9.39 -3.16
CA VAL A 11 7.52 -8.26 -3.90
C VAL A 11 7.73 -8.43 -5.40
N HIS A 12 8.93 -8.84 -5.83
CA HIS A 12 9.20 -9.11 -7.24
C HIS A 12 8.29 -10.20 -7.81
N LYS A 13 8.11 -11.32 -7.09
CA LYS A 13 7.16 -12.38 -7.48
C LYS A 13 5.73 -11.87 -7.60
N CYS A 14 5.31 -10.99 -6.69
CA CYS A 14 3.98 -10.40 -6.69
C CYS A 14 3.74 -9.49 -7.90
N VAL A 15 4.70 -8.62 -8.22
CA VAL A 15 4.65 -7.76 -9.42
C VAL A 15 4.69 -8.59 -10.70
N ALA A 16 5.58 -9.59 -10.76
CA ALA A 16 5.69 -10.48 -11.92
C ALA A 16 4.40 -11.30 -12.16
N ALA A 17 3.71 -11.72 -11.10
CA ALA A 17 2.45 -12.45 -11.20
C ALA A 17 1.30 -11.62 -11.78
N ALA A 18 1.34 -10.29 -11.65
CA ALA A 18 0.35 -9.38 -12.23
C ALA A 18 0.54 -9.17 -13.74
N GLY A 19 1.74 -9.43 -14.28
CA GLY A 19 2.01 -9.38 -15.71
C GLY A 19 1.61 -8.04 -16.35
N ASP A 20 0.77 -8.12 -17.38
CA ASP A 20 0.33 -6.98 -18.19
C ASP A 20 -0.59 -5.99 -17.45
N GLU A 21 -1.04 -6.30 -16.23
CA GLU A 21 -1.81 -5.38 -15.40
C GLU A 21 -0.97 -4.21 -14.85
N ILE A 22 0.36 -4.36 -14.84
CA ILE A 22 1.30 -3.33 -14.41
C ILE A 22 1.81 -2.57 -15.64
N ALA A 23 1.36 -1.33 -15.81
CA ALA A 23 1.79 -0.47 -16.91
C ALA A 23 3.01 0.38 -16.54
N ASP A 24 3.68 0.96 -17.54
CA ASP A 24 4.84 1.86 -17.34
C ASP A 24 4.56 3.00 -16.35
N LYS A 25 3.32 3.51 -16.33
CA LYS A 25 2.89 4.57 -15.40
C LYS A 25 2.94 4.16 -13.92
N ASP A 26 2.91 2.85 -13.65
CA ASP A 26 2.87 2.27 -12.31
C ASP A 26 4.29 1.96 -11.78
N GLN A 27 5.32 2.08 -12.63
CA GLN A 27 6.71 1.74 -12.30
C GLN A 27 7.26 2.50 -11.09
N ALA A 28 6.93 3.78 -10.93
CA ALA A 28 7.38 4.57 -9.78
C ALA A 28 6.88 4.00 -8.44
N LEU A 29 5.68 3.39 -8.44
CA LEU A 29 5.09 2.77 -7.26
C LEU A 29 5.65 1.37 -7.03
N VAL A 30 5.97 0.63 -8.10
CA VAL A 30 6.75 -0.63 -8.03
C VAL A 30 8.11 -0.37 -7.39
N ASP A 31 8.85 0.63 -7.86
CA ASP A 31 10.16 1.00 -7.32
C ASP A 31 10.08 1.38 -5.83
N LEU A 32 9.02 2.08 -5.44
CA LEU A 32 8.78 2.43 -4.03
C LEU A 32 8.51 1.18 -3.18
N ALA A 33 7.70 0.24 -3.65
CA ALA A 33 7.46 -1.04 -2.97
C ALA A 33 8.77 -1.82 -2.79
N MET A 34 9.61 -1.89 -3.84
CA MET A 34 10.92 -2.53 -3.78
C MET A 34 11.84 -1.87 -2.75
N ARG A 35 11.86 -0.53 -2.66
CA ARG A 35 12.65 0.19 -1.66
C ARG A 35 12.20 -0.10 -0.23
N TYR A 36 10.89 -0.19 0.02
CA TYR A 36 10.40 -0.60 1.34
C TYR A 36 10.84 -2.03 1.68
N ALA A 37 10.72 -2.95 0.73
CA ALA A 37 11.14 -4.34 0.93
C ALA A 37 12.64 -4.44 1.29
N VAL A 38 13.52 -3.76 0.54
CA VAL A 38 14.96 -3.69 0.82
C VAL A 38 15.20 -3.16 2.24
N ARG A 39 14.55 -2.06 2.62
CA ARG A 39 14.77 -1.46 3.96
C ARG A 39 14.26 -2.31 5.10
N ILE A 40 13.20 -3.08 4.87
CA ILE A 40 12.70 -4.03 5.85
C ILE A 40 13.69 -5.17 6.02
N ASP A 41 14.15 -5.79 4.93
CA ASP A 41 15.14 -6.86 4.96
C ASP A 41 16.46 -6.40 5.62
N ASP A 42 16.98 -5.23 5.22
CA ASP A 42 18.19 -4.62 5.79
C ASP A 42 18.05 -4.44 7.32
N GLY A 43 16.95 -3.83 7.78
CA GLY A 43 16.75 -3.56 9.20
C GLY A 43 16.53 -4.83 10.03
N ILE A 44 15.88 -5.86 9.46
CA ILE A 44 15.76 -7.17 10.12
C ILE A 44 17.13 -7.81 10.29
N ASN A 45 17.98 -7.76 9.25
CA ASN A 45 19.34 -8.31 9.30
C ASN A 45 20.24 -7.57 10.30
N GLU A 46 20.09 -6.26 10.45
CA GLU A 46 20.80 -5.47 11.47
C GLU A 46 20.34 -5.78 12.90
N GLY A 47 19.08 -6.18 13.09
CA GLY A 47 18.53 -6.56 14.39
C GLY A 47 18.23 -5.39 15.33
N GLY A 48 17.88 -5.72 16.58
CA GLY A 48 17.65 -4.76 17.65
C GLY A 48 16.63 -3.65 17.30
N GLN A 49 16.99 -2.41 17.60
CA GLN A 49 16.13 -1.24 17.34
C GLN A 49 15.91 -0.98 15.83
N ASN A 50 16.85 -1.39 14.97
CA ASN A 50 16.70 -1.21 13.53
C ASN A 50 15.66 -2.18 12.96
N ALA A 51 15.60 -3.42 13.48
CA ALA A 51 14.54 -4.36 13.15
C ALA A 51 13.15 -3.81 13.55
N THR A 52 13.04 -3.24 14.75
CA THR A 52 11.78 -2.60 15.18
C THR A 52 11.38 -1.45 14.27
N LYS A 53 12.33 -0.58 13.89
CA LYS A 53 12.09 0.54 12.97
C LYS A 53 11.67 0.08 11.57
N ALA A 54 12.33 -0.95 11.05
CA ALA A 54 12.01 -1.56 9.77
C ALA A 54 10.57 -2.06 9.72
N LEU A 55 10.09 -2.72 10.78
CA LEU A 55 8.72 -3.23 10.82
C LEU A 55 7.65 -2.13 10.75
N TYR A 56 7.95 -0.88 11.13
CA TYR A 56 7.05 0.26 10.92
C TYR A 56 6.85 0.63 9.44
N LEU A 57 7.70 0.13 8.52
CA LEU A 57 7.52 0.29 7.07
C LEU A 57 6.49 -0.69 6.50
N GLY A 58 6.11 -1.75 7.23
CA GLY A 58 5.16 -2.77 6.78
C GLY A 58 3.85 -2.19 6.23
N PRO A 59 3.15 -1.28 6.94
CA PRO A 59 1.95 -0.64 6.43
C PRO A 59 2.16 0.16 5.14
N HIS A 60 3.33 0.79 4.96
CA HIS A 60 3.64 1.55 3.75
C HIS A 60 3.85 0.63 2.54
N LEU A 61 4.50 -0.52 2.73
CA LEU A 61 4.61 -1.54 1.70
C LEU A 61 3.23 -2.07 1.30
N VAL A 62 2.38 -2.43 2.27
CA VAL A 62 1.03 -2.94 1.99
C VAL A 62 0.19 -1.90 1.24
N ASN A 63 0.30 -0.62 1.60
CA ASN A 63 -0.41 0.45 0.90
C ASN A 63 0.06 0.59 -0.55
N ALA A 64 1.37 0.51 -0.82
CA ALA A 64 1.89 0.56 -2.19
C ALA A 64 1.38 -0.61 -3.03
N LEU A 65 1.42 -1.83 -2.50
CA LEU A 65 0.88 -3.02 -3.16
C LEU A 65 -0.64 -2.91 -3.40
N ARG A 66 -1.39 -2.33 -2.46
CA ARG A 66 -2.82 -2.12 -2.61
C ARG A 66 -3.16 -1.13 -3.72
N GLU A 67 -2.43 -0.02 -3.82
CA GLU A 67 -2.65 0.95 -4.89
C GLU A 67 -2.25 0.40 -6.27
N LEU A 68 -1.33 -0.56 -6.34
CA LEU A 68 -1.03 -1.33 -7.54
C LEU A 68 -2.07 -2.43 -7.86
N GLY A 69 -3.10 -2.62 -7.02
CA GLY A 69 -4.06 -3.71 -7.18
C GLY A 69 -3.53 -5.10 -6.76
N LEU A 70 -2.31 -5.19 -6.23
CA LEU A 70 -1.60 -6.45 -5.93
C LEU A 70 -2.01 -7.09 -4.58
N THR A 71 -3.14 -6.69 -4.02
CA THR A 71 -3.67 -7.24 -2.77
C THR A 71 -5.16 -7.53 -2.93
N PRO A 72 -5.75 -8.48 -2.18
CA PRO A 72 -7.19 -8.75 -2.27
C PRO A 72 -8.05 -7.48 -2.11
N GLY A 73 -7.68 -6.56 -1.20
CA GLY A 73 -8.36 -5.28 -1.04
C GLY A 73 -8.11 -4.29 -2.19
N GLY A 74 -6.95 -4.37 -2.84
CA GLY A 74 -6.62 -3.60 -4.04
C GLY A 74 -7.43 -4.04 -5.25
N VAL A 75 -7.55 -5.36 -5.47
CA VAL A 75 -8.41 -5.95 -6.50
C VAL A 75 -9.86 -5.52 -6.30
N ALA A 76 -10.40 -5.65 -5.08
CA ALA A 76 -11.76 -5.21 -4.78
C ALA A 76 -12.00 -3.71 -5.06
N LYS A 77 -11.02 -2.85 -4.76
CA LYS A 77 -11.06 -1.41 -5.06
C LYS A 77 -11.03 -1.16 -6.58
N ALA A 78 -10.17 -1.88 -7.32
CA ALA A 78 -10.07 -1.78 -8.77
C ALA A 78 -11.36 -2.22 -9.45
N GLU A 79 -11.96 -3.33 -9.02
CA GLU A 79 -13.24 -3.82 -9.51
C GLU A 79 -14.40 -2.87 -9.20
N ALA A 80 -14.43 -2.28 -8.00
CA ALA A 80 -15.45 -1.28 -7.64
C ALA A 80 -15.35 -0.04 -8.54
N ASN A 81 -14.11 0.45 -8.77
CA ASN A 81 -13.86 1.55 -9.70
C ASN A 81 -14.29 1.20 -11.14
N ALA A 82 -14.00 -0.01 -11.61
CA ALA A 82 -14.38 -0.48 -12.94
C ALA A 82 -15.91 -0.60 -13.11
N ARG A 83 -16.63 -0.96 -12.03
CA ARG A 83 -18.10 -0.99 -11.98
C ARG A 83 -18.73 0.40 -11.92
N GLY A 84 -17.92 1.45 -11.75
CA GLY A 84 -18.41 2.82 -11.57
C GLY A 84 -19.05 3.04 -10.21
N ASP A 85 -18.77 2.18 -9.22
CA ASP A 85 -19.22 2.39 -7.85
C ASP A 85 -18.55 3.65 -7.33
N LYS A 86 -19.37 4.67 -7.03
CA LYS A 86 -18.86 5.87 -6.37
C LYS A 86 -18.27 5.43 -5.03
N PRO A 87 -17.01 5.80 -4.70
CA PRO A 87 -16.46 5.50 -3.38
C PRO A 87 -17.45 6.02 -2.35
N GLN A 88 -18.07 5.09 -1.62
CA GLN A 88 -19.01 5.45 -0.58
C GLN A 88 -18.15 6.20 0.45
N PRO A 89 -18.41 7.48 0.70
CA PRO A 89 -17.64 8.20 1.69
C PRO A 89 -17.79 7.42 2.98
N THR A 90 -16.68 6.90 3.49
CA THR A 90 -16.65 6.37 4.85
C THR A 90 -17.11 7.52 5.71
N VAL A 91 -18.31 7.41 6.28
CA VAL A 91 -18.79 8.35 7.27
C VAL A 91 -17.91 8.10 8.49
N VAL A 92 -16.75 8.75 8.51
CA VAL A 92 -15.97 8.88 9.72
C VAL A 92 -16.77 9.88 10.54
N ASP A 93 -17.59 9.37 11.47
CA ASP A 93 -18.29 10.22 12.44
C ASP A 93 -17.27 10.74 13.45
N ASP A 94 -16.36 11.59 12.96
CA ASP A 94 -15.38 12.29 13.77
C ASP A 94 -15.84 13.73 14.03
N ASP A 95 -15.35 14.28 15.14
CA ASP A 95 -15.68 15.63 15.57
C ASP A 95 -15.33 16.69 14.52
N LEU A 96 -14.31 16.43 13.71
CA LEU A 96 -13.85 17.34 12.66
C LEU A 96 -14.86 17.43 11.50
N SER A 97 -15.48 16.32 11.15
CA SER A 97 -16.53 16.21 10.14
C SER A 97 -17.80 16.92 10.60
N ARG A 98 -18.15 16.78 11.88
CA ARG A 98 -19.26 17.52 12.52
C ARG A 98 -18.98 19.02 12.62
N MET A 99 -17.73 19.43 12.84
CA MET A 99 -17.34 20.84 12.86
C MET A 99 -17.44 21.48 11.46
N ARG A 100 -16.97 20.78 10.44
CA ARG A 100 -17.00 21.25 9.04
C ARG A 100 -18.42 21.36 8.47
N ALA A 101 -19.34 20.51 8.91
CA ALA A 101 -20.74 20.57 8.51
C ALA A 101 -21.44 21.83 9.06
N ARG A 102 -21.17 22.19 10.32
CA ARG A 102 -21.74 23.40 10.95
C ARG A 102 -21.30 24.68 10.25
N HIS A 103 -20.03 24.77 9.85
CA HIS A 103 -19.48 25.96 9.17
C HIS A 103 -19.98 26.16 7.73
N ARG A 104 -20.49 25.12 7.06
CA ARG A 104 -21.03 25.23 5.70
C ARG A 104 -22.52 25.57 5.65
N GLY A 105 -23.24 25.48 6.78
CA GLY A 105 -24.66 25.80 6.89
C GLY A 105 -24.97 27.26 7.20
N THR A 106 -23.95 28.12 7.31
CA THR A 106 -24.10 29.57 7.50
C THR A 106 -23.71 30.29 6.21
N ALA A 107 -24.66 30.38 5.29
CA ALA A 107 -24.65 31.30 4.15
C ALA A 107 -26.08 31.84 3.97
#